data_AF-A0A926TGM4-F1
#
_entry.id   AF-A0A926TGM4-F1
#
_cell.length_a   1.000
_cell.length_b   1.000
_cell.length_c   1.000
_cell.angle_alpha   90.00
_cell.angle_beta   90.00
_cell.angle_gamma   90.00
#
_symmetry.space_group_name_H-M   'P 1'
#
loop_
_entity.id
_entity.type
_entity.pdbx_description
1 polymer ?
#
loop_
_entity_poly.entity_id
_entity_poly.type
_entity_poly.pdbx_seq_one_letter_code
_entity_poly.pdbx_strand_id
1 'polypeptide(L)' 'MSDLNRGIMKFDGADSPKTIVVSAVLLLGSIAALILWALQSAYSLN' A
#
# COMPACT_ATOMS: atom_id res chain seq x y z
N MET A 1 -21.79 -2.85 3.94
CA MET A 1 -20.83 -3.82 4.48
C MET A 1 -20.25 -4.58 3.31
N SER A 2 -18.94 -4.46 3.08
CA SER A 2 -18.21 -5.18 2.03
C SER A 2 -18.25 -6.69 2.32
N ASP A 3 -18.36 -7.53 1.28
CA ASP A 3 -18.35 -9.00 1.44
C ASP A 3 -17.02 -9.51 2.02
N LEU A 4 -15.96 -8.68 1.93
CA LEU A 4 -14.64 -8.92 2.54
C LEU A 4 -14.70 -9.04 4.08
N ASN A 5 -15.71 -8.44 4.72
CA ASN A 5 -15.88 -8.44 6.17
C ASN A 5 -16.63 -9.69 6.69
N ARG A 6 -16.23 -10.88 6.20
CA ARG A 6 -16.85 -12.17 6.53
C ARG A 6 -15.79 -13.21 6.90
N GLY A 7 -16.18 -14.18 7.74
CA GLY A 7 -15.32 -15.31 8.12
C GLY A 7 -14.04 -14.84 8.80
N ILE A 8 -12.90 -15.41 8.37
CA ILE A 8 -11.58 -15.13 8.96
C ILE A 8 -11.01 -13.75 8.58
N MET A 9 -11.58 -13.08 7.58
CA MET A 9 -11.10 -11.76 7.13
C MET A 9 -11.85 -10.59 7.77
N LYS A 10 -12.65 -10.86 8.81
CA LYS A 10 -13.39 -9.85 9.56
C LYS A 10 -12.45 -9.14 10.55
N PHE A 11 -11.78 -8.11 10.07
CA PHE A 11 -10.92 -7.25 10.88
C PHE A 11 -11.64 -5.95 11.21
N ASP A 12 -11.71 -5.63 12.50
CA ASP A 12 -12.38 -4.41 12.95
C ASP A 12 -11.62 -3.16 12.46
N GLY A 13 -12.36 -2.18 11.93
CA GLY A 13 -11.81 -0.95 11.39
C GLY A 13 -10.95 -1.08 10.12
N ALA A 14 -10.79 -2.27 9.53
CA ALA A 14 -9.99 -2.47 8.32
C ALA A 14 -10.57 -1.77 7.09
N ASP A 15 -11.91 -1.77 6.97
CA ASP A 15 -12.64 -1.09 5.89
C ASP A 15 -12.86 0.41 6.16
N SER A 16 -12.28 0.96 7.24
CA SER A 16 -12.45 2.39 7.52
C SER A 16 -11.67 3.24 6.50
N PRO A 17 -12.23 4.37 6.01
CA PRO A 17 -11.55 5.21 5.04
C PRO A 17 -10.15 5.65 5.47
N LYS A 18 -9.96 5.90 6.77
CA LYS A 18 -8.66 6.27 7.35
C LYS A 18 -7.64 5.15 7.21
N THR A 19 -8.03 3.93 7.57
CA THR A 19 -7.16 2.75 7.49
C THR A 19 -6.74 2.46 6.05
N ILE A 20 -7.70 2.55 5.11
CA ILE A 20 -7.46 2.33 3.69
C ILE A 20 -6.48 3.36 3.12
N VAL A 21 -6.62 4.64 3.47
CA VAL A 21 -5.70 5.70 2.99
C VAL A 21 -4.28 5.45 3.50
N VAL A 22 -4.11 5.12 4.78
CA VAL A 22 -2.78 4.86 5.36
C VAL A 22 -2.12 3.64 4.71
N SER A 23 -2.85 2.54 4.52
CA SER A 23 -2.31 1.34 3.89
C SER A 23 -1.99 1.55 2.40
N ALA A 24 -2.82 2.31 1.68
CA ALA A 24 -2.58 2.66 0.29
C ALA A 24 -1.32 3.52 0.13
N VAL A 25 -1.11 4.53 0.99
CA VAL A 25 0.09 5.37 0.96
C VAL A 25 1.35 4.54 1.24
N LEU A 26 1.29 3.62 2.20
CA LEU A 26 2.41 2.71 2.49
C LEU A 26 2.73 1.81 1.29
N LEU A 27 1.72 1.16 0.70
CA LEU A 27 1.92 0.26 -0.44
C LEU A 27 2.40 1.02 -1.68
N LEU A 28 1.71 2.07 -2.10
CA LEU A 28 2.09 2.82 -3.31
C LEU A 28 3.39 3.59 -3.10
N GLY A 29 3.62 4.14 -1.90
CA GLY A 29 4.86 4.83 -1.56
C GLY A 29 6.07 3.90 -1.57
N SER A 30 5.94 2.69 -1.03
CA SER A 30 7.01 1.69 -1.09
C SER A 30 7.32 1.24 -2.51
N ILE A 31 6.30 1.01 -3.34
CA ILE A 31 6.48 0.68 -4.76
C ILE A 31 7.19 1.82 -5.48
N ALA A 32 6.75 3.07 -5.30
CA ALA A 32 7.38 4.23 -5.92
C ALA A 32 8.85 4.39 -5.48
N ALA A 33 9.12 4.23 -4.18
CA ALA A 33 10.48 4.28 -3.64
C ALA A 33 11.38 3.20 -4.25
N LEU A 34 10.88 1.96 -4.38
CA LEU A 34 11.62 0.87 -5.02
C LEU A 34 11.88 1.14 -6.50
N ILE A 35 10.92 1.73 -7.23
CA ILE A 35 11.11 2.10 -8.63
C ILE A 35 12.19 3.18 -8.76
N LEU A 36 12.11 4.25 -7.97
CA LEU A 36 13.10 5.33 -7.99
C LEU A 36 14.49 4.82 -7.62
N TRP A 37 14.56 3.96 -6.60
CA TRP A 37 15.82 3.33 -6.19
C TRP A 37 16.38 2.41 -7.28
N ALA A 38 15.54 1.60 -7.92
CA ALA A 38 15.96 0.74 -9.03
C ALA A 38 16.47 1.56 -10.21
N LEU A 39 15.80 2.65 -10.55
CA LEU A 39 16.23 3.55 -11.62
C LEU A 39 17.59 4.19 -11.30
N GLN A 40 17.79 4.72 -10.09
CA GLN A 40 19.07 5.31 -9.67
C GLN A 40 20.20 4.27 -9.56
N SER A 41 19.87 3.04 -9.13
CA SER A 41 20.87 1.99 -8.91
C SER A 41 21.29 1.32 -10.21
N ALA A 42 20.35 1.10 -11.13
CA ALA A 42 20.62 0.46 -12.41
C ALA A 42 21.13 1.44 -13.47
N TYR A 43 20.69 2.70 -13.40
CA TYR A 43 21.05 3.75 -14.35
C TYR A 43 21.63 4.93 -13.59
N SER A 44 22.72 5.53 -14.09
CA SER A 44 23.25 6.78 -13.54
C SER A 44 22.32 7.93 -13.97
N LEU A 45 21.19 8.05 -13.28
CA LEU A 45 20.36 9.25 -13.30
C LEU A 45 21.00 10.26 -12.33
N ASN A 46 22.18 10.75 -12.68
CA ASN A 46 22.78 11.92 -12.05
C ASN A 46 22.65 13.10 -13.01
#